data_AF-A0A9C8ZM61-F1
#
_entry.id   AF-A0A9C8ZM61-F1
#
_cell.length_a   1.000
_cell.length_b   1.000
_cell.length_c   1.000
_cell.angle_alpha   90.00
_cell.angle_beta   90.00
_cell.angle_gamma   90.00
#
_symmetry.space_group_name_H-M   'P 1'
#
loop_
_entity.id
_entity.type
_entity.pdbx_description
1 polymer ?
#
loop_
_entity_poly.entity_id
_entity_poly.type
_entity_poly.pdbx_seq_one_letter_code
_entity_poly.pdbx_strand_id
1 'polypeptide(L)'
;VQRCHLSVQRTPELLDVLREAGVVDSGGVGLAYILEGMLRYLKGEEMVPAGEAMVVEEATELQSALEPEDELGYGYDVQFLLKGQGLDVNRIRADIEAMGDSTLVVGDSELIKVHVHVHDPGVPLSYGAARGILQDVVVENMQEQYQEFVAHAGSPQQVTSTPQAVEPPPIEEGAIAAVTVAPGDGLARIFYSLGAGKVISGGQTMNPSTKEIIEAIESLPTDKVIVLPNNKNIIMAAEQAMKQVNGKEVRVVPTHTIPQGIAALLALNPEGDLDQVTEAMKESSRMVETGEVTVSTRNAKVNGVKVRKGQIIGLHNDSLVVAGEDVNTVVLELLEKMGTGDFELITLYYGEDVSAEEAEALAERLEEIYPDHEIEVREGGQAHYFYILSVE
;
A
#
# COMPACT_ATOMS: atom_id res chain seq x y z
N VAL A 1 26.21 10.52 -29.50
CA VAL A 1 24.91 10.14 -30.09
C VAL A 1 25.04 8.97 -31.06
N GLN A 2 25.42 9.13 -32.33
CA GLN A 2 25.52 7.99 -33.27
C GLN A 2 26.38 6.82 -32.76
N ARG A 3 27.57 7.11 -32.21
CA ARG A 3 28.42 6.07 -31.58
C ARG A 3 27.82 5.46 -30.31
N CYS A 4 26.97 6.19 -29.58
CA CYS A 4 26.29 5.69 -28.39
C CYS A 4 25.23 4.65 -28.80
N HIS A 5 24.38 4.99 -29.78
CA HIS A 5 23.37 4.06 -30.32
C HIS A 5 23.99 2.79 -30.92
N LEU A 6 25.08 2.92 -31.68
CA LEU A 6 25.84 1.75 -32.17
C LEU A 6 26.47 0.93 -31.04
N SER A 7 26.87 1.55 -29.93
CA SER A 7 27.41 0.83 -28.77
C SER A 7 26.32 0.05 -28.06
N VAL A 8 25.12 0.62 -27.92
CA VAL A 8 23.94 -0.02 -27.33
C VAL A 8 23.53 -1.25 -28.12
N GLN A 9 23.50 -1.16 -29.46
CA GLN A 9 23.20 -2.31 -30.33
C GLN A 9 24.16 -3.48 -30.17
N ARG A 10 25.38 -3.23 -29.70
CA ARG A 10 26.41 -4.26 -29.48
C ARG A 10 26.37 -4.84 -28.07
N THR A 11 25.55 -4.33 -27.17
CA THR A 11 25.47 -4.83 -25.78
C THR A 11 25.15 -6.33 -25.67
N PRO A 12 24.36 -6.96 -26.58
CA PRO A 12 24.20 -8.42 -26.61
C PRO A 12 25.49 -9.17 -26.99
N GLU A 13 26.43 -8.55 -27.72
CA GLU A 13 27.74 -9.13 -28.01
C GLU A 13 28.68 -9.05 -26.79
N LEU A 14 28.35 -8.23 -25.80
CA LEU A 14 29.20 -7.92 -24.64
C LEU A 14 28.74 -8.62 -23.37
N LEU A 15 27.45 -8.93 -23.24
CA LEU A 15 26.86 -9.58 -22.07
C LEU A 15 25.95 -10.73 -22.50
N ASP A 16 26.20 -11.92 -21.95
CA ASP A 16 25.50 -13.15 -22.34
C ASP A 16 24.00 -13.08 -21.98
N VAL A 17 23.66 -12.49 -20.82
CA VAL A 17 22.27 -12.31 -20.36
C VAL A 17 21.43 -11.49 -21.34
N LEU A 18 22.00 -10.44 -21.93
CA LEU A 18 21.33 -9.60 -22.93
C LEU A 18 21.19 -10.33 -24.27
N ARG A 19 22.16 -11.21 -24.60
CA ARG A 19 22.10 -12.06 -25.80
C ARG A 19 21.01 -13.10 -25.71
N GLU A 20 20.89 -13.76 -24.56
CA GLU A 20 19.88 -14.78 -24.30
C GLU A 20 18.48 -14.16 -24.27
N ALA A 21 18.35 -12.97 -23.71
CA ALA A 21 17.09 -12.22 -23.69
C ALA A 21 16.76 -11.51 -25.02
N GLY A 22 17.69 -11.45 -25.98
CA GLY A 22 17.48 -10.80 -27.28
C GLY A 22 17.29 -9.28 -27.21
N VAL A 23 17.64 -8.66 -26.09
CA VAL A 23 17.43 -7.22 -25.82
C VAL A 23 18.75 -6.47 -25.68
N VAL A 24 18.73 -5.16 -25.91
CA VAL A 24 19.87 -4.28 -25.64
C VAL A 24 19.80 -3.71 -24.23
N ASP A 25 20.93 -3.25 -23.70
CA ASP A 25 21.02 -2.65 -22.37
C ASP A 25 20.13 -1.40 -22.25
N SER A 26 19.08 -1.47 -21.44
CA SER A 26 18.08 -0.39 -21.26
C SER A 26 18.69 0.86 -20.61
N GLY A 27 19.66 0.70 -19.71
CA GLY A 27 20.42 1.82 -19.13
C GLY A 27 21.26 2.54 -20.19
N GLY A 28 21.89 1.79 -21.09
CA GLY A 28 22.64 2.28 -22.23
C GLY A 28 21.75 3.03 -23.23
N VAL A 29 20.54 2.51 -23.50
CA VAL A 29 19.52 3.19 -24.32
C VAL A 29 19.13 4.53 -23.68
N GLY A 30 18.80 4.53 -22.38
CA GLY A 30 18.42 5.74 -21.65
C GLY A 30 19.51 6.82 -21.70
N LEU A 31 20.77 6.43 -21.47
CA LEU A 31 21.91 7.35 -21.56
C LEU A 31 22.10 7.90 -22.99
N ALA A 32 21.89 7.08 -24.02
CA ALA A 32 21.98 7.53 -25.40
C ALA A 32 20.93 8.60 -25.74
N TYR A 33 19.70 8.45 -25.24
CA TYR A 33 18.64 9.44 -25.41
C TYR A 33 18.89 10.74 -24.63
N ILE A 34 19.44 10.66 -23.41
CA ILE A 34 19.83 11.86 -22.65
C ILE A 34 20.88 12.66 -23.44
N LEU A 35 21.92 12.00 -23.95
CA LEU A 35 22.96 12.64 -24.76
C LEU A 35 22.42 13.19 -26.09
N GLU A 36 21.42 12.53 -26.67
CA GLU A 36 20.74 13.00 -27.86
C GLU A 36 19.94 14.27 -27.59
N GLY A 37 19.15 14.30 -26.52
CA GLY A 37 18.42 15.50 -26.09
C GLY A 37 19.33 16.69 -25.84
N MET A 38 20.48 16.48 -25.17
CA MET A 38 21.49 17.51 -24.96
C MET A 38 22.05 18.05 -26.29
N LEU A 39 22.32 17.17 -27.26
CA LEU A 39 22.82 17.58 -28.58
C LEU A 39 21.77 18.37 -29.37
N ARG A 40 20.50 17.94 -29.35
CA ARG A 40 19.38 18.63 -30.02
C ARG A 40 19.20 20.04 -29.46
N TYR A 41 19.23 20.19 -28.13
CA TYR A 41 19.20 21.48 -27.47
C TYR A 41 20.36 22.39 -27.91
N LEU A 42 21.59 21.88 -27.94
CA LEU A 42 22.76 22.67 -28.37
C LEU A 42 22.72 23.10 -29.84
N LYS A 43 22.03 22.35 -30.69
CA LYS A 43 21.82 22.69 -32.10
C LYS A 43 20.64 23.65 -32.32
N GLY A 44 19.89 23.99 -31.27
CA GLY A 44 18.67 24.78 -31.36
C GLY A 44 17.54 24.03 -32.09
N GLU A 45 17.58 22.70 -32.09
CA GLU A 45 16.49 21.88 -32.60
C GLU A 45 15.33 21.90 -31.58
N GLU A 46 14.08 21.95 -32.06
CA GLU A 46 12.90 21.99 -31.21
C GLU A 46 12.80 20.71 -30.36
N MET A 47 12.75 20.87 -29.04
CA MET A 47 12.55 19.76 -28.11
C MET A 47 11.07 19.44 -28.09
N VAL A 48 10.68 18.36 -28.77
CA VAL A 48 9.30 17.86 -28.73
C VAL A 48 9.01 17.45 -27.28
N PRO A 49 7.90 17.91 -26.67
CA PRO A 49 7.46 17.44 -25.36
C PRO A 49 7.37 15.90 -25.37
N ALA A 50 7.65 15.25 -24.23
CA ALA A 50 7.72 13.79 -24.10
C ALA A 50 6.43 13.00 -24.45
N GLY A 51 5.41 13.65 -25.02
CA GLY A 51 4.19 13.03 -25.54
C GLY A 51 4.10 12.90 -27.06
N GLU A 52 5.04 13.42 -27.87
CA GLU A 52 4.88 13.47 -29.34
C GLU A 52 6.08 12.99 -30.18
N ALA A 53 7.09 12.33 -29.61
CA ALA A 53 8.23 11.83 -30.39
C ALA A 53 8.13 10.32 -30.70
N MET A 54 7.68 10.02 -31.92
CA MET A 54 7.88 8.79 -32.73
C MET A 54 7.75 7.43 -32.03
N VAL A 55 6.58 6.82 -32.24
CA VAL A 55 6.36 5.38 -32.24
C VAL A 55 7.41 4.74 -33.17
N VAL A 56 8.38 4.01 -32.60
CA VAL A 56 9.25 3.11 -33.35
C VAL A 56 8.51 1.77 -33.43
N GLU A 57 8.22 1.33 -34.65
CA GLU A 57 7.41 0.17 -35.05
C GLU A 57 7.94 -1.23 -34.61
N GLU A 58 8.71 -1.35 -33.53
CA GLU A 58 9.28 -2.64 -33.08
C GLU A 58 8.82 -3.09 -31.69
N ALA A 59 7.78 -2.47 -31.13
CA ALA A 59 7.21 -2.87 -29.83
C ALA A 59 6.17 -4.01 -29.91
N THR A 60 6.14 -4.77 -31.01
CA THR A 60 5.12 -5.82 -31.24
C THR A 60 5.51 -7.22 -30.76
N GLU A 61 6.70 -7.44 -30.17
CA GLU A 61 7.13 -8.79 -29.76
C GLU A 61 7.39 -8.98 -28.26
N LEU A 62 7.25 -7.96 -27.40
CA LEU A 62 7.48 -8.06 -25.95
C LEU A 62 6.20 -8.36 -25.14
N GLN A 63 5.34 -9.25 -25.63
CA GLN A 63 4.05 -9.58 -25.02
C GLN A 63 3.84 -11.07 -24.74
N SER A 64 4.88 -11.76 -24.28
CA SER A 64 4.77 -13.11 -23.69
C SER A 64 5.53 -13.10 -22.36
N ALA A 65 4.88 -12.77 -21.24
CA ALA A 65 4.11 -13.66 -20.36
C ALA A 65 5.01 -14.61 -19.53
N LEU A 66 5.04 -14.38 -18.21
CA LEU A 66 5.38 -15.42 -17.23
C LEU A 66 4.28 -16.49 -17.34
N GLU A 67 4.61 -17.64 -17.93
CA GLU A 67 3.67 -18.74 -18.06
C GLU A 67 3.40 -19.37 -16.68
N PRO A 68 2.15 -19.80 -16.41
CA PRO A 68 1.80 -20.49 -15.16
C PRO A 68 2.64 -21.76 -14.99
N GLU A 69 2.89 -22.17 -13.73
CA GLU A 69 3.71 -23.34 -13.40
C GLU A 69 3.08 -24.69 -13.86
N ASP A 70 1.79 -24.70 -14.22
CA ASP A 70 0.97 -25.86 -14.56
C ASP A 70 -0.11 -25.51 -15.63
N GLU A 71 -0.54 -26.50 -16.44
CA GLU A 71 -1.64 -26.40 -17.42
C GLU A 71 -3.01 -25.94 -16.83
N LEU A 72 -3.19 -25.97 -15.51
CA LEU A 72 -4.39 -25.59 -14.76
C LEU A 72 -4.47 -24.10 -14.36
N GLY A 73 -3.40 -23.31 -14.58
CA GLY A 73 -3.36 -21.88 -14.23
C GLY A 73 -3.15 -21.60 -12.73
N TYR A 74 -3.36 -20.36 -12.29
CA TYR A 74 -3.05 -19.92 -10.91
C TYR A 74 -4.01 -20.42 -9.81
N GLY A 75 -5.15 -21.03 -10.14
CA GLY A 75 -6.11 -21.53 -9.14
C GLY A 75 -6.91 -20.43 -8.42
N TYR A 76 -7.31 -20.70 -7.18
CA TYR A 76 -8.18 -19.84 -6.37
C TYR A 76 -7.57 -19.51 -5.01
N ASP A 77 -7.77 -18.28 -4.56
CA ASP A 77 -7.63 -17.91 -3.14
C ASP A 77 -8.97 -18.22 -2.44
N VAL A 78 -8.93 -19.02 -1.37
CA VAL A 78 -10.09 -19.32 -0.53
C VAL A 78 -9.84 -18.86 0.89
N GLN A 79 -10.72 -17.99 1.38
CA GLN A 79 -10.70 -17.50 2.76
C GLN A 79 -12.04 -17.76 3.45
N PHE A 80 -12.03 -18.12 4.74
CA PHE A 80 -13.25 -18.24 5.54
C PHE A 80 -12.97 -18.21 7.04
N LEU A 81 -14.00 -17.90 7.82
CA LEU A 81 -14.05 -18.13 9.26
C LEU A 81 -14.77 -19.44 9.58
N LEU A 82 -14.17 -20.29 10.41
CA LEU A 82 -14.72 -21.55 10.88
C LEU A 82 -15.08 -21.43 12.36
N LYS A 83 -16.37 -21.41 12.65
CA LYS A 83 -16.91 -21.34 14.01
C LYS A 83 -17.32 -22.71 14.53
N GLY A 84 -16.92 -23.06 15.74
CA GLY A 84 -17.20 -24.37 16.34
C GLY A 84 -17.02 -24.39 17.86
N GLN A 85 -16.97 -25.60 18.45
CA GLN A 85 -16.60 -25.79 19.84
C GLN A 85 -15.56 -26.92 19.93
N GLY A 86 -14.45 -26.67 20.60
CA GLY A 86 -13.37 -27.65 20.73
C GLY A 86 -12.64 -27.92 19.42
N LEU A 87 -12.53 -26.91 18.55
CA LEU A 87 -11.75 -27.02 17.32
C LEU A 87 -10.27 -27.24 17.63
N ASP A 88 -9.67 -28.23 16.96
CA ASP A 88 -8.25 -28.51 17.07
C ASP A 88 -7.50 -27.71 16.01
N VAL A 89 -7.06 -26.50 16.37
CA VAL A 89 -6.40 -25.54 15.48
C VAL A 89 -5.17 -26.15 14.79
N ASN A 90 -4.35 -26.90 15.54
CA ASN A 90 -3.13 -27.49 14.99
C ASN A 90 -3.43 -28.57 13.97
N ARG A 91 -4.44 -29.41 14.24
CA ARG A 91 -4.90 -30.39 13.26
C ARG A 91 -5.52 -29.73 12.04
N ILE A 92 -6.31 -28.66 12.25
CA ILE A 92 -6.95 -27.93 11.16
C ILE A 92 -5.92 -27.26 10.27
N ARG A 93 -4.87 -26.68 10.86
CA ARG A 93 -3.72 -26.13 10.14
C ARG A 93 -3.04 -27.18 9.27
N ALA A 94 -2.61 -28.30 9.88
CA ALA A 94 -1.92 -29.36 9.14
C ALA A 94 -2.77 -29.96 8.00
N ASP A 95 -4.09 -30.10 8.22
CA ASP A 95 -5.00 -30.60 7.20
C ASP A 95 -5.16 -29.58 6.04
N ILE A 96 -5.23 -28.27 6.32
CA ILE A 96 -5.34 -27.20 5.29
C ILE A 96 -4.02 -27.01 4.53
N GLU A 97 -2.88 -27.03 5.21
CA GLU A 97 -1.52 -27.02 4.62
C GLU A 97 -1.33 -28.18 3.62
N ALA A 98 -2.00 -29.31 3.84
CA ALA A 98 -1.94 -30.44 2.92
C ALA A 98 -2.87 -30.29 1.70
N MET A 99 -3.75 -29.29 1.66
CA MET A 99 -4.73 -29.08 0.59
C MET A 99 -4.27 -28.09 -0.48
N GLY A 100 -3.34 -27.19 -0.14
CA GLY A 100 -2.92 -26.11 -1.02
C GLY A 100 -1.69 -25.40 -0.49
N ASP A 101 -1.28 -24.37 -1.23
CA ASP A 101 -0.09 -23.57 -0.92
C ASP A 101 -0.51 -22.24 -0.27
N SER A 102 0.48 -21.50 0.27
CA SER A 102 0.26 -20.18 0.90
C SER A 102 -0.86 -20.18 1.95
N THR A 103 -0.80 -21.13 2.90
CA THR A 103 -1.89 -21.34 3.86
C THR A 103 -1.72 -20.54 5.15
N LEU A 104 -2.81 -19.92 5.62
CA LEU A 104 -2.93 -19.26 6.92
C LEU A 104 -4.08 -19.92 7.70
N VAL A 105 -3.79 -20.43 8.89
CA VAL A 105 -4.78 -20.97 9.82
C VAL A 105 -4.52 -20.45 11.23
N VAL A 106 -5.34 -19.49 11.66
CA VAL A 106 -5.18 -18.75 12.92
C VAL A 106 -6.48 -18.69 13.70
N GLY A 107 -6.40 -18.66 15.04
CA GLY A 107 -7.57 -18.62 15.91
C GLY A 107 -7.48 -19.61 17.07
N ASP A 108 -8.64 -19.94 17.64
CA ASP A 108 -8.74 -20.76 18.84
C ASP A 108 -9.76 -21.91 18.68
N SER A 109 -10.12 -22.55 19.80
CA SER A 109 -11.06 -23.68 19.79
C SER A 109 -12.51 -23.32 19.45
N GLU A 110 -12.85 -22.03 19.37
CA GLU A 110 -14.18 -21.52 19.07
C GLU A 110 -14.29 -20.88 17.69
N LEU A 111 -13.23 -20.21 17.22
CA LEU A 111 -13.21 -19.54 15.91
C LEU A 111 -11.82 -19.62 15.26
N ILE A 112 -11.76 -20.05 14.00
CA ILE A 112 -10.52 -20.17 13.21
C ILE A 112 -10.69 -19.44 11.88
N LYS A 113 -9.79 -18.52 11.54
CA LYS A 113 -9.65 -17.95 10.20
C LYS A 113 -8.75 -18.84 9.36
N VAL A 114 -9.19 -19.15 8.14
CA VAL A 114 -8.49 -19.95 7.15
C VAL A 114 -8.31 -19.12 5.88
N HIS A 115 -7.12 -19.18 5.29
CA HIS A 115 -6.80 -18.70 3.95
C HIS A 115 -5.87 -19.72 3.29
N VAL A 116 -6.14 -20.13 2.05
CA VAL A 116 -5.38 -21.17 1.34
C VAL A 116 -5.53 -20.98 -0.17
N HIS A 117 -4.43 -21.14 -0.92
CA HIS A 117 -4.45 -21.14 -2.37
C HIS A 117 -4.62 -22.58 -2.89
N VAL A 118 -5.68 -22.82 -3.66
CA VAL A 118 -6.05 -24.17 -4.14
C VAL A 118 -6.60 -24.13 -5.56
N HIS A 119 -6.40 -25.21 -6.32
CA HIS A 119 -7.05 -25.35 -7.64
C HIS A 119 -8.55 -25.70 -7.53
N ASP A 120 -8.95 -26.40 -6.46
CA ASP A 120 -10.35 -26.73 -6.20
C ASP A 120 -10.80 -26.05 -4.89
N PRO A 121 -11.52 -24.92 -4.97
CA PRO A 121 -11.97 -24.20 -3.79
C PRO A 121 -13.00 -25.01 -2.98
N GLY A 122 -13.63 -26.03 -3.60
CA GLY A 122 -14.54 -26.93 -2.92
C GLY A 122 -13.86 -27.80 -1.85
N VAL A 123 -12.56 -28.06 -1.98
CA VAL A 123 -11.80 -28.91 -1.04
C VAL A 123 -11.72 -28.27 0.36
N PRO A 124 -11.16 -27.06 0.54
CA PRO A 124 -11.07 -26.43 1.85
C PRO A 124 -12.45 -26.03 2.41
N LEU A 125 -13.40 -25.65 1.55
CA LEU A 125 -14.77 -25.34 1.98
C LEU A 125 -15.53 -26.56 2.50
N SER A 126 -15.47 -27.69 1.78
CA SER A 126 -16.11 -28.94 2.24
C SER A 126 -15.47 -29.43 3.53
N TYR A 127 -14.16 -29.27 3.65
CA TYR A 127 -13.41 -29.60 4.85
C TYR A 127 -13.85 -28.77 6.07
N GLY A 128 -13.96 -27.45 5.91
CA GLY A 128 -14.42 -26.55 6.98
C GLY A 128 -15.87 -26.81 7.37
N ALA A 129 -16.76 -26.99 6.39
CA ALA A 129 -18.17 -27.32 6.61
C ALA A 129 -18.38 -28.65 7.37
N ALA A 130 -17.44 -29.60 7.27
CA ALA A 130 -17.48 -30.85 8.02
C ALA A 130 -17.08 -30.72 9.50
N ARG A 131 -16.42 -29.61 9.88
CA ARG A 131 -15.84 -29.40 11.22
C ARG A 131 -16.53 -28.31 12.03
N GLY A 132 -17.30 -27.44 11.38
CA GLY A 132 -18.00 -26.35 12.02
C GLY A 132 -18.88 -25.57 11.04
N ILE A 133 -19.21 -24.34 11.43
CA ILE A 133 -20.02 -23.42 10.65
C ILE A 133 -19.07 -22.46 9.92
N LEU A 134 -19.17 -22.40 8.59
CA LEU A 134 -18.45 -21.42 7.79
C LEU A 134 -19.14 -20.05 7.87
N GLN A 135 -18.34 -19.00 8.07
CA GLN A 135 -18.73 -17.59 8.00
C GLN A 135 -17.73 -16.86 7.10
N ASP A 136 -18.14 -15.73 6.52
CA ASP A 136 -17.27 -14.82 5.75
C ASP A 136 -16.42 -15.53 4.69
N VAL A 137 -17.08 -16.37 3.89
CA VAL A 137 -16.42 -17.13 2.82
C VAL A 137 -16.13 -16.22 1.63
N VAL A 138 -14.86 -16.13 1.26
CA VAL A 138 -14.35 -15.42 0.09
C VAL A 138 -13.65 -16.45 -0.82
N VAL A 139 -13.94 -16.41 -2.12
CA VAL A 139 -13.30 -17.24 -3.13
C VAL A 139 -12.96 -16.37 -4.33
N GLU A 140 -11.67 -16.22 -4.62
CA GLU A 140 -11.17 -15.33 -5.67
C GLU A 140 -10.40 -16.12 -6.73
N ASN A 141 -10.64 -15.81 -8.01
CA ASN A 141 -10.00 -16.46 -9.13
C ASN A 141 -8.70 -15.74 -9.49
N MET A 142 -7.57 -16.32 -9.11
CA MET A 142 -6.26 -15.71 -9.32
C MET A 142 -5.87 -15.67 -10.81
N GLN A 143 -6.44 -16.58 -11.62
CA GLN A 143 -6.23 -16.58 -13.06
C GLN A 143 -6.93 -15.42 -13.76
N GLU A 144 -8.13 -15.03 -13.30
CA GLU A 144 -8.83 -13.83 -13.78
C GLU A 144 -8.11 -12.56 -13.34
N GLN A 145 -7.62 -12.50 -12.09
CA GLN A 145 -6.77 -11.39 -11.62
C GLN A 145 -5.52 -11.21 -12.49
N TYR A 146 -4.83 -12.30 -12.83
CA TYR A 146 -3.68 -12.28 -13.74
C TYR A 146 -4.08 -11.90 -15.17
N GLN A 147 -5.20 -12.42 -15.69
CA GLN A 147 -5.68 -12.08 -17.04
C GLN A 147 -6.14 -10.62 -17.12
N GLU A 148 -6.70 -10.05 -16.07
CA GLU A 148 -6.97 -8.62 -15.99
C GLU A 148 -5.66 -7.84 -16.01
N PHE A 149 -4.68 -8.22 -15.19
CA PHE A 149 -3.35 -7.61 -15.21
C PHE A 149 -2.71 -7.64 -16.63
N VAL A 150 -2.78 -8.77 -17.34
CA VAL A 150 -2.26 -8.92 -18.71
C VAL A 150 -3.12 -8.23 -19.77
N ALA A 151 -4.45 -8.24 -19.66
CA ALA A 151 -5.35 -7.56 -20.58
C ALA A 151 -5.16 -6.04 -20.54
N HIS A 152 -4.79 -5.50 -19.38
CA HIS A 152 -4.43 -4.08 -19.19
C HIS A 152 -3.01 -3.75 -19.68
N ALA A 153 -2.14 -4.74 -19.91
CA ALA A 153 -0.85 -4.58 -20.59
C ALA A 153 -0.96 -4.73 -22.14
N GLY A 154 -2.14 -5.12 -22.64
CA GLY A 154 -2.38 -5.63 -23.99
C GLY A 154 -2.70 -4.64 -25.10
N SER A 155 -3.32 -3.49 -24.79
CA SER A 155 -4.04 -2.70 -25.80
C SER A 155 -3.65 -1.22 -25.79
N PRO A 156 -3.05 -0.68 -26.87
CA PRO A 156 -2.77 0.75 -26.99
C PRO A 156 -4.06 1.48 -27.41
N GLN A 157 -5.05 1.52 -26.52
CA GLN A 157 -6.07 2.55 -26.56
C GLN A 157 -5.74 3.56 -25.48
N GLN A 158 -5.33 4.75 -25.96
CA GLN A 158 -5.28 6.03 -25.24
C GLN A 158 -5.79 5.96 -23.80
N VAL A 159 -4.94 5.50 -22.89
CA VAL A 159 -5.03 5.87 -21.49
C VAL A 159 -4.61 7.32 -21.44
N THR A 160 -5.59 8.21 -21.56
CA THR A 160 -5.63 9.32 -20.63
C THR A 160 -5.55 8.68 -19.26
N SER A 161 -4.38 8.71 -18.64
CA SER A 161 -4.15 8.23 -17.28
C SER A 161 -4.91 9.15 -16.31
N THR A 162 -6.23 9.02 -16.29
CA THR A 162 -6.96 9.14 -15.04
C THR A 162 -6.79 7.81 -14.33
N PRO A 163 -6.17 7.76 -13.14
CA PRO A 163 -6.24 6.59 -12.28
C PRO A 163 -7.70 6.14 -12.23
N GLN A 164 -7.98 4.84 -12.40
CA GLN A 164 -9.29 4.34 -12.02
C GLN A 164 -9.46 4.70 -10.54
N ALA A 165 -10.31 5.69 -10.28
CA ALA A 165 -10.63 6.09 -8.92
C ALA A 165 -11.21 4.85 -8.26
N VAL A 166 -10.54 4.34 -7.22
CA VAL A 166 -11.18 3.36 -6.34
C VAL A 166 -12.40 4.07 -5.78
N GLU A 167 -13.57 3.64 -6.25
CA GLU A 167 -14.83 4.24 -5.83
C GLU A 167 -15.06 3.87 -4.36
N PRO A 168 -15.57 4.81 -3.54
CA PRO A 168 -15.92 4.49 -2.18
C PRO A 168 -16.94 3.34 -2.14
N PRO A 169 -16.87 2.46 -1.14
CA PRO A 169 -17.87 1.42 -0.97
C PRO A 169 -19.26 2.04 -0.80
N PRO A 170 -20.33 1.34 -1.23
CA PRO A 170 -21.68 1.82 -1.03
C PRO A 170 -21.96 1.99 0.47
N ILE A 171 -22.52 3.14 0.83
CA ILE A 171 -22.89 3.45 2.22
C ILE A 171 -24.39 3.19 2.37
N GLU A 172 -24.74 2.29 3.28
CA GLU A 172 -26.13 2.02 3.62
C GLU A 172 -26.79 3.20 4.36
N GLU A 173 -28.11 3.32 4.21
CA GLU A 173 -28.87 4.41 4.83
C GLU A 173 -28.80 4.30 6.36
N GLY A 174 -28.30 5.35 7.02
CA GLY A 174 -28.17 5.42 8.48
C GLY A 174 -26.92 4.77 9.06
N ALA A 175 -26.05 4.20 8.21
CA ALA A 175 -24.75 3.65 8.61
C ALA A 175 -23.72 4.76 8.91
N ILE A 176 -22.77 4.48 9.80
CA ILE A 176 -21.63 5.35 10.09
C ILE A 176 -20.64 5.26 8.92
N ALA A 177 -20.22 6.41 8.41
CA ALA A 177 -19.19 6.48 7.38
C ALA A 177 -17.96 7.28 7.86
N ALA A 178 -16.79 6.95 7.31
CA ALA A 178 -15.54 7.65 7.63
C ALA A 178 -15.10 8.60 6.50
N VAL A 179 -14.68 9.80 6.87
CA VAL A 179 -13.88 10.72 6.03
C VAL A 179 -12.45 10.70 6.52
N THR A 180 -11.49 10.44 5.66
CA THR A 180 -10.08 10.31 6.01
C THR A 180 -9.19 11.18 5.11
N VAL A 181 -8.02 11.57 5.59
CA VAL A 181 -7.04 12.32 4.79
C VAL A 181 -5.82 11.44 4.53
N ALA A 182 -5.38 11.35 3.28
CA ALA A 182 -4.21 10.54 2.92
C ALA A 182 -3.35 11.20 1.81
N PRO A 183 -2.01 11.06 1.88
CA PRO A 183 -1.12 11.44 0.80
C PRO A 183 -0.95 10.28 -0.19
N GLY A 184 -1.14 10.54 -1.47
CA GLY A 184 -0.90 9.54 -2.52
C GLY A 184 -2.11 8.63 -2.79
N ASP A 185 -2.16 8.12 -4.02
CA ASP A 185 -3.26 7.30 -4.48
C ASP A 185 -3.23 5.91 -3.85
N GLY A 186 -2.05 5.33 -3.56
CA GLY A 186 -1.93 4.02 -2.92
C GLY A 186 -2.58 3.97 -1.55
N LEU A 187 -2.21 4.91 -0.67
CA LEU A 187 -2.84 5.04 0.66
C LEU A 187 -4.34 5.34 0.57
N ALA A 188 -4.78 6.13 -0.42
CA ALA A 188 -6.20 6.36 -0.64
C ALA A 188 -6.95 5.06 -0.97
N ARG A 189 -6.36 4.19 -1.81
CA ARG A 189 -6.94 2.87 -2.14
C ARG A 189 -7.06 1.99 -0.91
N ILE A 190 -6.03 1.97 -0.05
CA ILE A 190 -6.04 1.21 1.21
C ILE A 190 -7.18 1.71 2.12
N PHE A 191 -7.36 3.03 2.25
CA PHE A 191 -8.47 3.54 3.04
C PHE A 191 -9.84 3.16 2.47
N TYR A 192 -10.02 3.23 1.14
CA TYR A 192 -11.28 2.83 0.52
C TYR A 192 -11.54 1.32 0.68
N SER A 193 -10.53 0.46 0.54
CA SER A 193 -10.70 -0.99 0.73
C SER A 193 -11.06 -1.36 2.18
N LEU A 194 -10.65 -0.53 3.15
CA LEU A 194 -10.98 -0.67 4.56
C LEU A 194 -12.33 -0.03 4.96
N GLY A 195 -13.10 0.50 4.00
CA GLY A 195 -14.45 1.01 4.28
C GLY A 195 -14.56 2.54 4.42
N ALA A 196 -13.52 3.31 4.08
CA ALA A 196 -13.63 4.77 4.09
C ALA A 196 -14.68 5.26 3.08
N GLY A 197 -15.61 6.10 3.52
CA GLY A 197 -16.62 6.69 2.64
C GLY A 197 -16.08 7.80 1.75
N LYS A 198 -15.04 8.51 2.21
CA LYS A 198 -14.34 9.53 1.42
C LYS A 198 -12.90 9.68 1.86
N VAL A 199 -11.98 9.70 0.90
CA VAL A 199 -10.59 10.12 1.12
C VAL A 199 -10.40 11.51 0.53
N ILE A 200 -9.89 12.43 1.34
CA ILE A 200 -9.42 13.76 0.92
C ILE A 200 -7.92 13.65 0.68
N SER A 201 -7.44 14.09 -0.48
CA SER A 201 -6.00 14.18 -0.71
C SER A 201 -5.40 15.22 0.23
N GLY A 202 -4.34 14.84 0.96
CA GLY A 202 -3.63 15.76 1.82
C GLY A 202 -2.32 15.21 2.35
N GLY A 203 -1.60 15.98 3.15
CA GLY A 203 -0.31 15.58 3.73
C GLY A 203 0.39 16.76 4.40
N GLN A 204 1.64 16.58 4.84
CA GLN A 204 2.37 17.57 5.66
C GLN A 204 2.40 18.99 5.06
N THR A 205 2.46 19.09 3.72
CA THR A 205 2.56 20.36 2.98
C THR A 205 1.25 20.76 2.29
N MET A 206 0.27 19.86 2.25
CA MET A 206 -1.03 19.99 1.57
C MET A 206 -2.15 19.64 2.55
N ASN A 207 -2.25 20.38 3.66
CA ASN A 207 -3.32 20.14 4.64
C ASN A 207 -4.65 20.69 4.08
N PRO A 208 -5.73 19.89 4.04
CA PRO A 208 -7.04 20.37 3.61
C PRO A 208 -7.56 21.46 4.55
N SER A 209 -8.28 22.40 3.96
CA SER A 209 -9.01 23.43 4.67
C SER A 209 -10.22 22.86 5.40
N THR A 210 -10.69 23.57 6.44
CA THR A 210 -11.96 23.26 7.12
C THR A 210 -13.12 23.13 6.13
N LYS A 211 -13.12 23.94 5.07
CA LYS A 211 -14.17 23.92 4.03
C LYS A 211 -14.15 22.62 3.23
N GLU A 212 -12.97 22.14 2.81
CA GLU A 212 -12.85 20.88 2.07
C GLU A 212 -13.29 19.68 2.92
N ILE A 213 -13.00 19.71 4.23
CA ILE A 213 -13.48 18.68 5.16
C ILE A 213 -15.01 18.72 5.29
N ILE A 214 -15.61 19.91 5.40
CA ILE A 214 -17.08 20.07 5.43
C ILE A 214 -17.70 19.52 4.14
N GLU A 215 -17.18 19.88 2.97
CA GLU A 215 -17.68 19.42 1.67
C GLU A 215 -17.59 17.89 1.54
N ALA A 216 -16.51 17.28 2.03
CA ALA A 216 -16.36 15.83 2.08
C ALA A 216 -17.41 15.18 2.99
N ILE A 217 -17.61 15.70 4.19
CA ILE A 217 -18.64 15.22 5.14
C ILE A 217 -20.03 15.34 4.52
N GLU A 218 -20.36 16.48 3.91
CA GLU A 218 -21.67 16.73 3.30
C GLU A 218 -21.94 15.83 2.10
N SER A 219 -20.90 15.45 1.35
CA SER A 219 -21.03 14.58 0.17
C SER A 219 -21.47 13.14 0.47
N LEU A 220 -21.29 12.67 1.71
CA LEU A 220 -21.66 11.31 2.10
C LEU A 220 -23.18 11.15 2.25
N PRO A 221 -23.78 10.02 1.82
CA PRO A 221 -25.22 9.78 1.90
C PRO A 221 -25.66 9.28 3.30
N THR A 222 -25.04 9.80 4.37
CA THR A 222 -25.38 9.49 5.77
C THR A 222 -25.33 10.74 6.64
N ASP A 223 -26.05 10.71 7.76
CA ASP A 223 -26.03 11.72 8.81
C ASP A 223 -24.98 11.42 9.90
N LYS A 224 -24.39 10.22 9.97
CA LYS A 224 -23.36 9.86 10.95
C LYS A 224 -21.98 9.75 10.30
N VAL A 225 -21.06 10.64 10.68
CA VAL A 225 -19.74 10.72 10.05
C VAL A 225 -18.62 10.78 11.09
N ILE A 226 -17.58 9.98 10.89
CA ILE A 226 -16.33 10.02 11.66
C ILE A 226 -15.22 10.60 10.77
N VAL A 227 -14.43 11.53 11.29
CA VAL A 227 -13.29 12.14 10.58
C VAL A 227 -11.96 11.63 11.15
N LEU A 228 -11.08 11.17 10.27
CA LEU A 228 -9.71 10.71 10.52
C LEU A 228 -8.69 11.68 9.90
N PRO A 229 -8.12 12.61 10.68
CA PRO A 229 -7.24 13.66 10.15
C PRO A 229 -5.90 13.14 9.62
N ASN A 230 -5.37 12.06 10.20
CA ASN A 230 -4.07 11.43 9.92
C ASN A 230 -2.86 12.38 9.85
N ASN A 231 -3.02 13.56 10.44
CA ASN A 231 -2.01 14.59 10.55
C ASN A 231 -2.38 15.53 11.70
N LYS A 232 -1.46 15.72 12.64
CA LYS A 232 -1.67 16.62 13.78
C LYS A 232 -2.07 18.05 13.39
N ASN A 233 -1.65 18.53 12.23
CA ASN A 233 -1.95 19.87 11.73
C ASN A 233 -3.39 19.98 11.17
N ILE A 234 -4.06 18.86 10.90
CA ILE A 234 -5.43 18.80 10.35
C ILE A 234 -6.48 18.67 11.48
N ILE A 235 -6.11 18.17 12.66
CA ILE A 235 -7.03 17.92 13.79
C ILE A 235 -7.88 19.15 14.11
N MET A 236 -7.27 20.33 14.21
CA MET A 236 -8.01 21.57 14.49
C MET A 236 -9.03 21.91 13.39
N ALA A 237 -8.68 21.68 12.12
CA ALA A 237 -9.60 21.92 11.00
C ALA A 237 -10.75 20.90 11.01
N ALA A 238 -10.47 19.63 11.32
CA ALA A 238 -11.49 18.59 11.48
C ALA A 238 -12.47 18.90 12.62
N GLU A 239 -11.97 19.34 13.79
CA GLU A 239 -12.81 19.74 14.92
C GLU A 239 -13.66 21.00 14.61
N GLN A 240 -13.11 21.92 13.82
CA GLN A 240 -13.87 23.09 13.35
C GLN A 240 -14.95 22.70 12.34
N ALA A 241 -14.67 21.74 11.46
CA ALA A 241 -15.64 21.21 10.51
C ALA A 241 -16.80 20.53 11.25
N MET A 242 -16.48 19.67 12.24
CA MET A 242 -17.46 19.03 13.12
C MET A 242 -18.45 20.03 13.76
N LYS A 243 -17.98 21.24 14.13
CA LYS A 243 -18.82 22.30 14.73
C LYS A 243 -19.66 23.10 13.73
N GLN A 244 -19.31 23.06 12.45
CA GLN A 244 -19.91 23.89 11.40
C GLN A 244 -20.85 23.12 10.47
N VAL A 245 -20.68 21.80 10.36
CA VAL A 245 -21.59 20.92 9.61
C VAL A 245 -22.99 21.00 10.23
N ASN A 246 -24.01 21.13 9.38
CA ASN A 246 -25.40 21.18 9.78
C ASN A 246 -26.13 19.89 9.34
N GLY A 247 -26.99 19.36 10.20
CA GLY A 247 -27.83 18.21 9.86
C GLY A 247 -27.12 16.86 9.81
N LYS A 248 -25.88 16.78 10.30
CA LYS A 248 -25.13 15.54 10.49
C LYS A 248 -24.49 15.49 11.87
N GLU A 249 -24.45 14.30 12.45
CA GLU A 249 -23.70 13.97 13.65
C GLU A 249 -22.27 13.60 13.27
N VAL A 250 -21.34 14.51 13.57
CA VAL A 250 -19.92 14.34 13.23
C VAL A 250 -19.13 14.04 14.49
N ARG A 251 -18.17 13.12 14.40
CA ARG A 251 -17.13 12.87 15.41
C ARG A 251 -15.75 12.94 14.77
N VAL A 252 -14.74 13.21 15.59
CA VAL A 252 -13.33 13.22 15.17
C VAL A 252 -12.57 12.22 16.04
N VAL A 253 -11.87 11.30 15.39
CA VAL A 253 -10.84 10.47 16.03
C VAL A 253 -9.51 11.16 15.72
N PRO A 254 -8.80 11.72 16.72
CA PRO A 254 -7.67 12.61 16.49
C PRO A 254 -6.40 11.83 16.12
N THR A 255 -6.40 11.17 14.96
CA THR A 255 -5.24 10.44 14.43
C THR A 255 -4.17 11.42 13.92
N HIS A 256 -2.91 11.15 14.26
CA HIS A 256 -1.76 11.97 13.91
C HIS A 256 -1.02 11.46 12.67
N THR A 257 -1.13 10.16 12.39
CA THR A 257 -0.40 9.49 11.32
C THR A 257 -1.33 8.61 10.48
N ILE A 258 -0.84 8.15 9.33
CA ILE A 258 -1.58 7.25 8.45
C ILE A 258 -1.85 5.88 9.09
N PRO A 259 -0.86 5.19 9.71
CA PRO A 259 -1.12 3.91 10.38
C PRO A 259 -2.16 4.02 11.50
N GLN A 260 -2.16 5.11 12.27
CA GLN A 260 -3.21 5.37 13.25
C GLN A 260 -4.61 5.49 12.63
N GLY A 261 -4.70 6.09 11.44
CA GLY A 261 -5.93 6.15 10.65
C GLY A 261 -6.40 4.78 10.18
N ILE A 262 -5.48 3.95 9.70
CA ILE A 262 -5.74 2.57 9.25
C ILE A 262 -6.23 1.73 10.43
N ALA A 263 -5.49 1.73 11.54
CA ALA A 263 -5.87 1.03 12.78
C ALA A 263 -7.23 1.51 13.32
N ALA A 264 -7.51 2.82 13.28
CA ALA A 264 -8.81 3.36 13.65
C ALA A 264 -9.91 2.81 12.74
N LEU A 265 -9.69 2.78 11.42
CA LEU A 265 -10.68 2.35 10.45
C LEU A 265 -11.00 0.85 10.55
N LEU A 266 -10.04 0.02 10.93
CA LEU A 266 -10.27 -1.41 11.23
C LEU A 266 -11.28 -1.64 12.37
N ALA A 267 -11.42 -0.68 13.28
CA ALA A 267 -12.40 -0.71 14.36
C ALA A 267 -13.75 -0.05 14.01
N LEU A 268 -13.93 0.40 12.76
CA LEU A 268 -15.19 0.97 12.30
C LEU A 268 -16.27 -0.12 12.25
N ASN A 269 -17.37 0.10 12.98
CA ASN A 269 -18.59 -0.68 12.84
C ASN A 269 -19.68 0.23 12.24
N PRO A 270 -20.02 0.07 10.93
CA PRO A 270 -21.00 0.93 10.26
C PRO A 270 -22.40 0.91 10.90
N GLU A 271 -22.78 -0.20 11.54
CA GLU A 271 -24.11 -0.38 12.15
C GLU A 271 -24.17 0.03 13.63
N GLY A 272 -23.04 0.45 14.20
CA GLY A 272 -22.90 0.74 15.63
C GLY A 272 -23.51 2.06 16.09
N ASP A 273 -23.37 2.30 17.40
CA ASP A 273 -23.60 3.62 17.99
C ASP A 273 -22.40 4.54 17.71
N LEU A 274 -22.66 5.76 17.24
CA LEU A 274 -21.61 6.68 16.78
C LEU A 274 -20.57 6.98 17.86
N ASP A 275 -20.99 7.18 19.11
CA ASP A 275 -20.08 7.51 20.20
C ASP A 275 -19.26 6.28 20.63
N GLN A 276 -19.90 5.11 20.73
CA GLN A 276 -19.20 3.87 21.07
C GLN A 276 -18.17 3.48 20.00
N VAL A 277 -18.55 3.57 18.73
CA VAL A 277 -17.64 3.29 17.60
C VAL A 277 -16.49 4.30 17.60
N THR A 278 -16.78 5.59 17.82
CA THR A 278 -15.72 6.61 17.92
C THR A 278 -14.72 6.30 19.02
N GLU A 279 -15.16 5.86 20.20
CA GLU A 279 -14.25 5.48 21.28
C GLU A 279 -13.44 4.22 20.95
N ALA A 280 -14.06 3.18 20.35
CA ALA A 280 -13.34 1.99 19.90
C ALA A 280 -12.25 2.33 18.86
N MET A 281 -12.56 3.20 17.90
CA MET A 281 -11.59 3.69 16.91
C MET A 281 -10.46 4.48 17.56
N LYS A 282 -10.74 5.27 18.62
CA LYS A 282 -9.70 5.98 19.39
C LYS A 282 -8.79 5.02 20.13
N GLU A 283 -9.34 3.96 20.72
CA GLU A 283 -8.55 2.93 21.40
C GLU A 283 -7.66 2.20 20.40
N SER A 284 -8.21 1.75 19.27
CA SER A 284 -7.47 1.08 18.20
C SER A 284 -6.31 1.93 17.67
N SER A 285 -6.55 3.23 17.42
CA SER A 285 -5.51 4.14 16.91
C SER A 285 -4.31 4.33 17.86
N ARG A 286 -4.43 3.96 19.14
CA ARG A 286 -3.35 4.07 20.13
C ARG A 286 -2.52 2.80 20.27
N MET A 287 -2.96 1.70 19.67
CA MET A 287 -2.28 0.41 19.76
C MET A 287 -1.14 0.28 18.74
N VAL A 288 -1.10 1.18 17.76
CA VAL A 288 -0.10 1.18 16.69
C VAL A 288 1.02 2.18 16.95
N GLU A 289 2.26 1.72 16.76
CA GLU A 289 3.44 2.56 16.76
C GLU A 289 3.82 2.92 15.31
N THR A 290 3.99 4.22 15.02
CA THR A 290 4.27 4.68 13.65
C THR A 290 5.72 5.08 13.46
N GLY A 291 6.31 4.59 12.37
CA GLY A 291 7.57 5.09 11.82
C GLY A 291 7.36 5.90 10.54
N GLU A 292 8.14 6.95 10.31
CA GLU A 292 8.18 7.65 9.03
C GLU A 292 9.63 7.90 8.62
N VAL A 293 9.99 7.56 7.38
CA VAL A 293 11.34 7.77 6.82
C VAL A 293 11.29 8.77 5.68
N THR A 294 11.99 9.89 5.84
CA THR A 294 11.93 11.04 4.93
C THR A 294 13.26 11.79 4.88
N VAL A 295 13.32 12.86 4.07
CA VAL A 295 14.49 13.73 3.92
C VAL A 295 14.34 14.99 4.79
N SER A 296 15.39 15.32 5.53
CA SER A 296 15.42 16.55 6.30
C SER A 296 15.50 17.80 5.42
N THR A 297 14.60 18.76 5.63
CA THR A 297 14.58 20.03 4.89
C THR A 297 15.51 21.10 5.47
N ARG A 298 16.05 20.89 6.68
CA ARG A 298 16.88 21.87 7.39
C ARG A 298 17.88 21.23 8.35
N ASN A 299 18.95 21.96 8.67
CA ASN A 299 19.82 21.57 9.76
C ASN A 299 19.08 21.69 11.10
N ALA A 300 19.15 20.67 11.94
CA ALA A 300 18.50 20.67 13.24
C ALA A 300 19.26 19.83 14.26
N LYS A 301 19.01 20.10 15.54
CA LYS A 301 19.33 19.19 16.63
C LYS A 301 18.09 18.99 17.47
N VAL A 302 17.50 17.80 17.42
CA VAL A 302 16.27 17.44 18.13
C VAL A 302 16.55 16.15 18.89
N ASN A 303 16.15 16.06 20.15
CA ASN A 303 16.33 14.86 20.99
C ASN A 303 17.77 14.32 21.04
N GLY A 304 18.78 15.20 20.89
CA GLY A 304 20.18 14.82 20.84
C GLY A 304 20.69 14.38 19.46
N VAL A 305 19.79 14.04 18.53
CA VAL A 305 20.09 13.69 17.13
C VAL A 305 20.46 14.96 16.36
N LYS A 306 21.63 14.97 15.73
CA LYS A 306 22.06 16.05 14.83
C LYS A 306 21.73 15.67 13.40
N VAL A 307 21.04 16.55 12.71
CA VAL A 307 20.58 16.32 11.34
C VAL A 307 21.04 17.44 10.44
N ARG A 308 21.53 17.05 9.26
CA ARG A 308 21.88 17.96 8.17
C ARG A 308 20.72 18.05 7.18
N LYS A 309 20.55 19.20 6.53
CA LYS A 309 19.63 19.35 5.40
C LYS A 309 20.02 18.35 4.31
N GLY A 310 19.04 17.64 3.76
CA GLY A 310 19.20 16.59 2.75
C GLY A 310 19.50 15.21 3.33
N GLN A 311 19.68 15.09 4.65
CA GLN A 311 19.96 13.81 5.30
C GLN A 311 18.67 13.00 5.47
N ILE A 312 18.76 11.67 5.38
CA ILE A 312 17.64 10.76 5.66
C ILE A 312 17.39 10.75 7.17
N ILE A 313 16.13 10.82 7.56
CA ILE A 313 15.69 10.84 8.95
C ILE A 313 14.56 9.86 9.20
N GLY A 314 14.56 9.28 10.40
CA GLY A 314 13.50 8.44 10.93
C GLY A 314 12.76 9.15 12.06
N LEU A 315 11.44 9.23 11.93
CA LEU A 315 10.52 9.76 12.93
C LEU A 315 9.75 8.60 13.56
N HIS A 316 9.75 8.52 14.89
CA HIS A 316 8.89 7.61 15.65
C HIS A 316 7.80 8.44 16.32
N ASN A 317 6.53 8.22 15.97
CA ASN A 317 5.39 9.01 16.43
C ASN A 317 5.67 10.54 16.39
N ASP A 318 5.96 11.07 15.19
CA ASP A 318 6.35 12.46 14.94
C ASP A 318 7.70 12.93 15.55
N SER A 319 8.38 12.07 16.32
CA SER A 319 9.60 12.43 17.04
C SER A 319 10.84 11.95 16.29
N LEU A 320 11.73 12.89 15.98
CA LEU A 320 13.02 12.56 15.37
C LEU A 320 13.89 11.72 16.31
N VAL A 321 14.19 10.50 15.87
CA VAL A 321 14.96 9.50 16.64
C VAL A 321 16.20 9.00 15.90
N VAL A 322 16.18 9.01 14.56
CA VAL A 322 17.26 8.46 13.72
C VAL A 322 17.63 9.43 12.61
N ALA A 323 18.91 9.46 12.22
CA ALA A 323 19.37 10.17 11.05
C ALA A 323 20.59 9.48 10.41
N GLY A 324 20.53 9.24 9.10
CA GLY A 324 21.51 8.47 8.34
C GLY A 324 21.64 8.96 6.90
N GLU A 325 22.49 8.28 6.12
CA GLU A 325 22.73 8.63 4.71
C GLU A 325 22.07 7.60 3.75
N ASP A 326 21.55 6.49 4.27
CA ASP A 326 20.94 5.39 3.54
C ASP A 326 19.54 5.08 4.10
N VAL A 327 18.56 4.85 3.21
CA VAL A 327 17.15 4.67 3.59
C VAL A 327 16.96 3.38 4.37
N ASN A 328 17.47 2.26 3.87
CA ASN A 328 17.28 0.94 4.49
C ASN A 328 17.92 0.88 5.87
N THR A 329 19.11 1.46 6.02
CA THR A 329 19.79 1.58 7.32
C THR A 329 18.97 2.41 8.30
N VAL A 330 18.36 3.52 7.87
CA VAL A 330 17.49 4.34 8.71
C VAL A 330 16.21 3.59 9.11
N VAL A 331 15.61 2.79 8.22
CA VAL A 331 14.45 1.95 8.55
C VAL A 331 14.80 0.95 9.67
N LEU A 332 15.93 0.24 9.54
CA LEU A 332 16.36 -0.73 10.53
C LEU A 332 16.61 -0.11 11.91
N GLU A 333 17.35 1.02 11.94
CA GLU A 333 17.59 1.75 13.18
C GLU A 333 16.29 2.32 13.77
N LEU A 334 15.34 2.73 12.92
CA LEU A 334 14.05 3.26 13.35
C LEU A 334 13.21 2.18 14.03
N LEU A 335 13.10 0.98 13.45
CA LEU A 335 12.39 -0.16 14.04
C LEU A 335 12.98 -0.53 15.41
N GLU A 336 14.31 -0.55 15.56
CA GLU A 336 14.94 -0.77 16.87
C GLU A 336 14.49 0.29 17.91
N LYS A 337 14.36 1.56 17.49
CA LYS A 337 13.89 2.64 18.38
C LYS A 337 12.39 2.58 18.68
N MET A 338 11.60 1.98 17.80
CA MET A 338 10.15 1.81 17.98
C MET A 338 9.80 0.72 18.99
N GLY A 339 10.77 -0.11 19.41
CA GLY A 339 10.49 -1.23 20.32
C GLY A 339 9.78 -2.39 19.62
N THR A 340 10.03 -2.58 18.32
CA THR A 340 9.37 -3.57 17.45
C THR A 340 9.31 -4.99 18.03
N GLY A 341 10.25 -5.38 18.90
CA GLY A 341 10.24 -6.69 19.55
C GLY A 341 9.04 -6.96 20.48
N ASP A 342 8.27 -5.93 20.85
CA ASP A 342 7.05 -6.07 21.66
C ASP A 342 5.77 -6.29 20.79
N PHE A 343 5.91 -6.32 19.46
CA PHE A 343 4.82 -6.38 18.48
C PHE A 343 4.93 -7.64 17.60
N GLU A 344 3.89 -7.95 16.83
CA GLU A 344 3.83 -9.16 15.98
C GLU A 344 3.82 -8.83 14.49
N LEU A 345 3.33 -7.65 14.09
CA LEU A 345 3.22 -7.23 12.70
C LEU A 345 4.10 -6.01 12.40
N ILE A 346 4.74 -6.00 11.24
CA ILE A 346 5.41 -4.83 10.65
C ILE A 346 4.84 -4.58 9.26
N THR A 347 4.25 -3.41 9.02
CA THR A 347 3.78 -3.03 7.68
C THR A 347 4.62 -1.90 7.09
N LEU A 348 5.13 -2.12 5.89
CA LEU A 348 5.89 -1.17 5.07
C LEU A 348 4.99 -0.54 4.02
N TYR A 349 4.69 0.76 4.14
CA TYR A 349 4.01 1.53 3.10
C TYR A 349 5.04 2.35 2.30
N TYR A 350 5.40 1.91 1.11
CA TYR A 350 6.44 2.57 0.31
C TYR A 350 5.91 3.72 -0.55
N GLY A 351 6.72 4.76 -0.73
CA GLY A 351 6.37 5.99 -1.45
C GLY A 351 6.78 5.98 -2.92
N GLU A 352 6.51 7.09 -3.63
CA GLU A 352 6.78 7.21 -5.08
C GLU A 352 8.26 7.09 -5.46
N ASP A 353 9.16 7.40 -4.52
CA ASP A 353 10.62 7.35 -4.70
C ASP A 353 11.22 5.96 -4.43
N VAL A 354 10.41 4.94 -4.15
CA VAL A 354 10.83 3.58 -3.83
C VAL A 354 10.14 2.61 -4.79
N SER A 355 10.89 1.73 -5.45
CA SER A 355 10.29 0.70 -6.30
C SER A 355 9.72 -0.47 -5.48
N ALA A 356 8.80 -1.23 -6.05
CA ALA A 356 8.27 -2.43 -5.40
C ALA A 356 9.40 -3.43 -5.09
N GLU A 357 10.35 -3.61 -6.00
CA GLU A 357 11.50 -4.49 -5.79
C GLU A 357 12.42 -4.02 -4.65
N GLU A 358 12.61 -2.71 -4.48
CA GLU A 358 13.36 -2.15 -3.37
C GLU A 358 12.65 -2.36 -2.02
N ALA A 359 11.32 -2.24 -2.01
CA ALA A 359 10.50 -2.47 -0.83
C ALA A 359 10.48 -3.96 -0.42
N GLU A 360 10.32 -4.87 -1.39
CA GLU A 360 10.37 -6.32 -1.14
C GLU A 360 11.76 -6.78 -0.67
N ALA A 361 12.82 -6.27 -1.29
CA ALA A 361 14.18 -6.57 -0.83
C ALA A 361 14.46 -6.09 0.61
N LEU A 362 13.81 -5.00 1.03
CA LEU A 362 13.86 -4.57 2.43
C LEU A 362 13.04 -5.49 3.33
N ALA A 363 11.86 -5.93 2.89
CA ALA A 363 11.01 -6.86 3.63
C ALA A 363 11.71 -8.21 3.87
N GLU A 364 12.30 -8.84 2.85
CA GLU A 364 13.10 -10.08 2.98
C GLU A 364 14.19 -9.92 4.04
N ARG A 365 14.87 -8.76 4.06
CA ARG A 365 15.89 -8.46 5.06
C ARG A 365 15.30 -8.28 6.46
N LEU A 366 14.09 -7.74 6.58
CA LEU A 366 13.41 -7.63 7.87
C LEU A 366 12.99 -9.00 8.39
N GLU A 367 12.52 -9.91 7.54
CA GLU A 367 12.18 -11.29 7.92
C GLU A 367 13.41 -12.03 8.50
N GLU A 368 14.61 -11.80 7.96
CA GLU A 368 15.84 -12.37 8.53
C GLU A 368 16.17 -11.82 9.94
N ILE A 369 15.82 -10.56 10.21
CA ILE A 369 16.14 -9.85 11.48
C ILE A 369 15.06 -10.10 12.54
N TYR A 370 13.81 -10.20 12.09
CA TYR A 370 12.59 -10.34 12.87
C TYR A 370 11.84 -11.62 12.43
N PRO A 371 12.40 -12.83 12.63
CA PRO A 371 11.84 -14.07 12.09
C PRO A 371 10.53 -14.52 12.76
N ASP A 372 10.20 -13.92 13.90
CA ASP A 372 8.95 -14.18 14.64
C ASP A 372 7.85 -13.15 14.30
N HIS A 373 8.14 -12.19 13.40
CA HIS A 373 7.23 -11.13 13.00
C HIS A 373 6.64 -11.39 11.61
N GLU A 374 5.38 -11.00 11.41
CA GLU A 374 4.78 -10.91 10.08
C GLU A 374 5.19 -9.60 9.41
N ILE A 375 5.67 -9.66 8.17
CA ILE A 375 6.08 -8.47 7.40
C ILE A 375 5.14 -8.31 6.22
N GLU A 376 4.47 -7.15 6.14
CA GLU A 376 3.63 -6.79 4.99
C GLU A 376 4.23 -5.62 4.21
N VAL A 377 4.15 -5.66 2.88
CA VAL A 377 4.52 -4.57 1.99
C VAL A 377 3.30 -4.06 1.25
N ARG A 378 3.07 -2.74 1.26
CA ARG A 378 1.94 -2.08 0.62
C ARG A 378 2.40 -0.86 -0.16
N GLU A 379 1.85 -0.66 -1.37
CA GLU A 379 2.07 0.57 -2.14
C GLU A 379 1.33 1.74 -1.47
N GLY A 380 2.07 2.70 -0.93
CA GLY A 380 1.50 3.91 -0.37
C GLY A 380 1.42 5.06 -1.39
N GLY A 381 2.45 5.21 -2.22
CA GLY A 381 2.49 6.23 -3.28
C GLY A 381 2.54 7.67 -2.75
N GLN A 382 3.06 7.88 -1.53
CA GLN A 382 3.29 9.22 -1.00
C GLN A 382 4.60 9.84 -1.54
N ALA A 383 4.56 11.11 -1.93
CA ALA A 383 5.67 11.80 -2.61
C ALA A 383 6.81 12.35 -1.69
N HIS A 384 6.66 12.28 -0.36
CA HIS A 384 7.61 12.91 0.58
C HIS A 384 8.23 11.94 1.58
N TYR A 385 7.78 10.70 1.59
CA TYR A 385 8.25 9.68 2.53
C TYR A 385 8.63 8.45 1.73
N PHE A 386 9.86 7.97 1.93
CA PHE A 386 10.29 6.70 1.33
C PHE A 386 9.45 5.55 1.89
N TYR A 387 9.30 5.54 3.21
CA TYR A 387 8.48 4.56 3.92
C TYR A 387 7.67 5.24 5.02
N ILE A 388 6.44 4.79 5.17
CA ILE A 388 5.67 4.89 6.42
C ILE A 388 5.60 3.47 6.98
N LEU A 389 5.79 3.31 8.29
CA LEU A 389 5.88 2.03 8.98
C LEU A 389 4.76 1.93 10.02
N SER A 390 4.10 0.78 10.09
CA SER A 390 3.26 0.35 11.21
C SER A 390 3.98 -0.76 11.97
N VAL A 391 3.98 -0.72 13.31
CA VAL A 391 4.22 -1.91 14.13
C VAL A 391 3.11 -2.01 15.18
N GLU A 392 2.50 -3.19 15.29
CA GLU A 392 1.32 -3.45 16.13
C GLU A 392 1.15 -4.92 16.55
#